data_AF-A0A8H7CGE8-F1
#
_entry.id   AF-A0A8H7CGE8-F1
#
_cell.length_a   1.000
_cell.length_b   1.000
_cell.length_c   1.000
_cell.angle_alpha   90.00
_cell.angle_beta   90.00
_cell.angle_gamma   90.00
#
_symmetry.space_group_name_H-M   'P 1'
#
loop_
_entity.id
_entity.type
_entity.pdbx_description
1 polymer ?
#
loop_
_entity_poly.entity_id
_entity_poly.type
_entity_poly.pdbx_seq_one_letter_code
_entity_poly.pdbx_strand_id
1 'polypeptide(L)'
;MSLDPASLASAISFSGGWLLCVHRRPIYLSRPLTVSKAPAQQAVVYKTVKFHRGLEDDIPIYERPPSAEVDQAWEELYQYAASRIPKPEAVQMTNTTWPILHEEGNYVMALDVFHQLHCLVRPVLHPLSRINSCNQDILRQNLHPGHNYTLRSPVHLRHCVGAIRQALMCYADLSPVVWQWSARYKEAEQRDDILHTCRDFDRIQSWAKERSMGTLPDLSVYIEG
;
A
#
# COMPACT_ATOMS: atom_id res chain seq x y z
N MET A 1 30.86 65.64 -39.77
CA MET A 1 29.48 65.79 -39.28
C MET A 1 28.70 64.56 -39.70
N SER A 2 28.08 63.90 -38.72
CA SER A 2 26.86 63.05 -38.77
C SER A 2 26.71 61.96 -39.85
N LEU A 3 26.86 60.69 -39.44
CA LEU A 3 25.79 59.67 -39.23
C LEU A 3 24.42 59.97 -39.91
N ASP A 4 23.65 59.09 -40.56
CA ASP A 4 23.53 57.61 -40.55
C ASP A 4 22.53 57.17 -41.71
N PRO A 5 21.93 55.95 -41.79
CA PRO A 5 22.24 54.95 -42.83
C PRO A 5 21.00 54.38 -43.59
N ALA A 6 21.23 53.43 -44.51
CA ALA A 6 20.57 52.09 -44.55
C ALA A 6 20.38 51.52 -45.98
N SER A 7 20.61 50.19 -46.06
CA SER A 7 19.99 49.21 -46.96
C SER A 7 20.65 48.91 -48.32
N LEU A 8 21.37 47.78 -48.42
CA LEU A 8 20.84 46.56 -49.07
C LEU A 8 21.85 45.38 -49.08
N ALA A 9 21.37 44.26 -48.53
CA ALA A 9 21.62 42.85 -48.83
C ALA A 9 22.96 42.37 -49.45
N SER A 10 23.58 41.39 -48.78
CA SER A 10 24.27 40.29 -49.46
C SER A 10 24.24 39.01 -48.63
N ALA A 11 24.06 37.91 -49.37
CA ALA A 11 23.85 36.54 -48.92
C ALA A 11 25.04 35.96 -48.15
N ILE A 12 24.76 35.05 -47.21
CA ILE A 12 25.76 34.14 -46.63
C ILE A 12 25.20 32.71 -46.64
N SER A 13 25.99 31.83 -47.25
CA SER A 13 25.77 30.41 -47.46
C SER A 13 25.65 29.61 -46.17
N PHE A 14 24.82 28.57 -46.22
CA PHE A 14 24.73 27.52 -45.21
C PHE A 14 25.98 26.61 -45.27
N SER A 15 26.76 26.60 -44.20
CA SER A 15 27.70 25.51 -43.90
C SER A 15 27.32 24.90 -42.56
N GLY A 16 26.97 23.61 -42.58
CA GLY A 16 26.35 22.88 -41.50
C GLY A 16 27.17 22.82 -40.21
N GLY A 17 26.48 23.04 -39.10
CA GLY A 17 26.88 22.61 -37.77
C GLY A 17 25.77 21.75 -37.20
N TRP A 18 25.93 20.43 -37.22
CA TRP A 18 25.12 19.52 -36.41
C TRP A 18 25.49 19.76 -34.95
N LEU A 19 24.86 20.75 -34.31
CA LEU A 19 24.81 20.82 -32.85
C LEU A 19 23.99 19.63 -32.38
N LEU A 20 24.68 18.55 -32.02
CA LEU A 20 24.13 17.49 -31.20
C LEU A 20 23.62 18.14 -29.91
N CYS A 21 22.33 18.45 -29.87
CA CYS A 21 21.60 18.70 -28.63
C CYS A 21 21.61 17.40 -27.82
N VAL A 22 22.72 17.13 -27.14
CA VAL A 22 22.79 16.13 -26.08
C VAL A 22 21.77 16.56 -25.04
N HIS A 23 20.58 15.95 -25.08
CA HIS A 23 19.61 16.02 -24.01
C HIS A 23 20.26 15.39 -22.78
N ARG A 24 21.00 16.19 -22.01
CA ARG A 24 21.41 15.85 -20.66
C ARG A 24 20.13 15.66 -19.87
N ARG A 25 19.68 14.41 -19.73
CA ARG A 25 18.65 14.06 -18.77
C ARG A 25 19.12 14.60 -17.41
N PRO A 26 18.32 15.40 -16.70
CA PRO A 26 18.71 15.84 -15.37
C PRO A 26 18.99 14.58 -14.54
N ILE A 27 20.22 14.51 -14.02
CA ILE A 27 20.59 13.50 -13.03
C ILE A 27 19.78 13.89 -11.80
N TYR A 28 18.65 13.22 -11.59
CA TYR A 28 17.95 13.29 -10.32
C TYR A 28 18.88 12.67 -9.28
N LEU A 29 19.65 13.51 -8.59
CA LEU A 29 20.25 13.14 -7.31
C LEU A 29 19.09 12.66 -6.43
N SER A 30 19.00 11.35 -6.25
CA SER A 30 18.04 10.74 -5.37
C SER A 30 18.29 11.30 -3.97
N ARG A 31 17.42 12.22 -3.54
CA ARG A 31 17.37 12.67 -2.16
C ARG A 31 17.34 11.41 -1.29
N PRO A 32 18.23 11.26 -0.30
CA PRO A 32 18.24 10.07 0.53
C PRO A 32 16.84 9.88 1.10
N LEU A 33 16.28 8.69 0.90
CA LEU A 33 14.99 8.34 1.47
C LEU A 33 15.12 8.49 2.98
N THR A 34 14.42 9.45 3.56
CA THR A 34 14.20 9.47 5.00
C THR A 34 13.21 8.35 5.29
N VAL A 35 13.69 7.11 5.37
CA VAL A 35 12.88 6.00 5.86
C VAL A 35 12.52 6.33 7.29
N SER A 36 11.22 6.38 7.60
CA SER A 36 10.73 6.53 8.97
C SER A 36 11.43 5.49 9.85
N LYS A 37 12.10 5.91 10.92
CA LYS A 37 12.82 5.00 11.82
C LYS A 37 11.81 4.20 12.64
N ALA A 38 11.35 3.08 12.08
CA ALA A 38 10.52 2.12 12.80
C ALA A 38 11.39 1.27 13.75
N PRO A 39 10.98 1.04 15.02
CA PRO A 39 11.71 0.15 15.94
C PRO A 39 11.95 -1.25 15.39
N ALA A 40 11.03 -1.77 14.57
CA ALA A 40 11.15 -3.09 13.94
C ALA A 40 12.10 -3.13 12.73
N GLN A 41 12.78 -2.04 12.37
CA GLN A 41 13.63 -1.98 11.18
C GLN A 41 14.74 -3.04 11.17
N GLN A 42 15.25 -3.41 12.34
CA GLN A 42 16.27 -4.46 12.51
C GLN A 42 15.79 -5.87 12.14
N ALA A 43 14.48 -6.10 12.10
CA ALA A 43 13.88 -7.38 11.72
C ALA A 43 13.74 -7.54 10.19
N VAL A 44 14.02 -6.49 9.41
CA VAL A 44 13.85 -6.52 7.95
C VAL A 44 14.92 -7.37 7.30
N VAL A 45 14.50 -8.53 6.78
CA VAL A 45 15.30 -9.40 5.91
C VAL A 45 14.50 -9.71 4.65
N TYR A 46 15.10 -9.46 3.49
CA TYR A 46 14.44 -9.70 2.20
C TYR A 46 14.52 -11.16 1.81
N LYS A 47 13.38 -11.72 1.36
CA LYS A 47 13.30 -13.04 0.76
C LYS A 47 12.41 -13.01 -0.47
N THR A 48 12.76 -13.83 -1.46
CA THR A 48 11.90 -14.03 -2.62
C THR A 48 10.80 -15.04 -2.27
N VAL A 49 9.56 -14.66 -2.49
CA VAL A 49 8.39 -15.52 -2.28
C VAL A 49 7.58 -15.60 -3.57
N LYS A 50 7.12 -16.80 -3.92
CA LYS A 50 6.14 -17.00 -5.00
C LYS A 50 4.76 -16.79 -4.39
N PHE A 51 3.94 -15.96 -5.04
CA PHE A 51 2.55 -15.79 -4.63
C PHE A 51 1.73 -17.00 -5.07
N HIS A 52 0.83 -17.43 -4.19
CA HIS A 52 -0.20 -18.40 -4.50
C HIS A 52 -1.27 -17.75 -5.37
N ARG A 53 -1.68 -18.47 -6.42
CA ARG A 53 -2.75 -18.02 -7.32
C ARG A 53 -4.10 -18.12 -6.66
N GLY A 54 -4.31 -19.00 -5.68
CA GLY A 54 -5.59 -19.08 -4.98
C GLY A 54 -6.72 -19.71 -5.79
N LEU A 55 -6.37 -20.46 -6.83
CA LEU A 55 -7.28 -21.08 -7.78
C LEU A 55 -6.81 -22.51 -8.07
N GLU A 56 -7.75 -23.37 -8.48
CA GLU A 56 -7.47 -24.75 -8.87
C GLU A 56 -6.72 -25.51 -7.75
N ASP A 57 -5.53 -26.04 -8.03
CA ASP A 57 -4.74 -26.87 -7.11
C ASP A 57 -3.86 -26.04 -6.14
N ASP A 58 -3.87 -24.71 -6.24
CA ASP A 58 -3.04 -23.80 -5.45
C ASP A 58 -3.86 -22.93 -4.49
N ILE A 59 -4.68 -23.57 -3.65
CA ILE A 59 -5.54 -22.90 -2.66
C ILE A 59 -4.88 -22.92 -1.28
N PRO A 60 -4.29 -21.80 -0.82
CA PRO A 60 -3.70 -21.71 0.52
C PRO A 60 -4.77 -21.73 1.62
N ILE A 61 -4.37 -22.05 2.85
CA ILE A 61 -5.28 -22.17 4.01
C ILE A 61 -6.23 -20.97 4.16
N TYR A 62 -5.72 -19.75 3.97
CA TYR A 62 -6.47 -18.49 4.09
C TYR A 62 -7.60 -18.31 3.07
N GLU A 63 -7.58 -19.09 1.99
CA GLU A 63 -8.53 -19.00 0.88
C GLU A 63 -9.45 -20.23 0.81
N ARG A 64 -9.32 -21.16 1.76
CA ARG A 64 -10.18 -22.34 1.88
C ARG A 64 -11.58 -21.97 2.39
N PRO A 65 -12.57 -22.87 2.24
CA PRO A 65 -13.87 -22.66 2.83
C PRO A 65 -13.75 -22.46 4.35
N PRO A 66 -14.65 -21.70 4.97
CA PRO A 66 -14.51 -21.37 6.38
C PRO A 66 -14.51 -22.61 7.28
N SER A 67 -13.52 -22.69 8.17
CA SER A 67 -13.36 -23.75 9.19
C SER A 67 -12.63 -23.18 10.40
N ALA A 68 -12.61 -23.93 11.52
CA ALA A 68 -11.86 -23.55 12.71
C ALA A 68 -10.35 -23.40 12.40
N GLU A 69 -9.80 -24.25 11.53
CA GLU A 69 -8.39 -24.13 11.13
C GLU A 69 -8.11 -22.86 10.32
N VAL A 70 -9.06 -22.44 9.47
CA VAL A 70 -8.94 -21.18 8.70
C VAL A 70 -9.02 -19.98 9.64
N ASP A 71 -9.97 -19.99 10.58
CA ASP A 71 -10.16 -18.91 11.55
C ASP A 71 -8.91 -18.77 12.44
N GLN A 72 -8.34 -19.90 12.91
CA GLN A 72 -7.09 -19.91 13.67
C GLN A 72 -5.90 -19.39 12.86
N ALA A 73 -5.73 -19.85 11.61
CA ALA A 73 -4.61 -19.41 10.77
C ALA A 73 -4.63 -17.89 10.56
N TRP A 74 -5.81 -17.29 10.41
CA TRP A 74 -5.95 -15.84 10.29
C TRP A 74 -5.67 -15.11 11.60
N GLU A 75 -6.18 -15.58 12.74
CA GLU A 75 -5.90 -14.98 14.04
C GLU A 75 -4.39 -14.96 14.32
N GLU A 76 -3.70 -16.05 14.00
CA GLU A 76 -2.25 -16.17 14.17
C GLU A 76 -1.44 -15.14 13.35
N LEU A 77 -1.99 -14.64 12.24
CA LEU A 77 -1.30 -13.65 11.41
C LEU A 77 -1.24 -12.25 12.03
N TYR A 78 -2.24 -11.85 12.82
CA TYR A 78 -2.36 -10.46 13.31
C TYR A 78 -2.49 -10.31 14.82
N GLN A 79 -2.65 -11.40 15.59
CA GLN A 79 -2.83 -11.33 17.05
C GLN A 79 -1.69 -10.61 17.79
N TYR A 80 -0.52 -10.45 17.16
CA TYR A 80 0.64 -9.73 17.67
C TYR A 80 0.61 -8.22 17.41
N ALA A 81 -0.60 -7.64 17.34
CA ALA A 81 -0.79 -6.25 16.93
C ALA A 81 -0.05 -5.25 17.82
N ALA A 82 -0.04 -5.45 19.15
CA ALA A 82 0.64 -4.57 20.10
C ALA A 82 1.98 -5.14 20.55
N SER A 83 2.99 -4.28 20.56
CA SER A 83 4.37 -4.53 20.97
C SER A 83 4.77 -3.57 22.08
N ARG A 84 5.59 -4.07 23.00
CA ARG A 84 6.27 -3.26 24.00
C ARG A 84 7.62 -2.82 23.47
N ILE A 85 7.90 -1.52 23.58
CA ILE A 85 9.21 -0.94 23.25
C ILE A 85 9.78 -0.14 24.43
N PRO A 86 11.11 -0.13 24.62
CA PRO A 86 11.74 0.67 25.65
C PRO A 86 11.78 2.15 25.24
N LYS A 87 11.83 3.05 26.24
CA LYS A 87 11.86 4.51 26.06
C LYS A 87 12.88 4.99 25.01
N PRO A 88 14.13 4.48 24.94
CA PRO A 88 15.10 4.93 23.94
C PRO A 88 14.67 4.69 22.49
N GLU A 89 13.83 3.68 22.23
CA GLU A 89 13.25 3.45 20.91
C GLU A 89 12.04 4.35 20.68
N ALA A 90 11.18 4.49 21.69
CA ALA A 90 9.97 5.32 21.61
C ALA A 90 10.29 6.79 21.30
N VAL A 91 11.37 7.35 21.85
CA VAL A 91 11.77 8.74 21.60
C VAL A 91 12.40 8.97 20.22
N GLN A 92 12.76 7.91 19.49
CA GLN A 92 13.29 8.01 18.12
C GLN A 92 12.19 8.00 17.06
N MET A 93 10.99 7.58 17.43
CA MET A 93 9.83 7.56 16.55
C MET A 93 9.35 8.98 16.25
N THR A 94 8.78 9.18 15.07
CA THR A 94 8.21 10.47 14.66
C THR A 94 7.05 10.91 15.54
N ASN A 95 6.21 9.95 15.95
CA ASN A 95 5.05 10.22 16.79
C ASN A 95 5.27 9.64 18.18
N THR A 96 4.97 10.42 19.21
CA THR A 96 4.98 9.97 20.60
C THR A 96 3.85 8.98 20.85
N THR A 97 4.12 8.00 21.71
CA THR A 97 3.17 6.94 22.09
C THR A 97 2.99 6.88 23.62
N TRP A 98 1.98 6.13 24.07
CA TRP A 98 1.58 6.09 25.47
C TRP A 98 2.46 5.15 26.32
N PRO A 99 2.82 5.52 27.56
CA PRO A 99 3.54 4.61 28.46
C PRO A 99 2.64 3.47 28.95
N ILE A 100 3.25 2.33 29.24
CA ILE A 100 2.55 1.17 29.81
C ILE A 100 2.46 1.35 31.33
N LEU A 101 1.24 1.25 31.87
CA LEU A 101 1.01 1.37 33.30
C LEU A 101 1.73 0.24 34.05
N HIS A 102 2.42 0.57 35.14
CA HIS A 102 3.22 -0.37 35.96
C HIS A 102 4.45 -0.98 35.27
N GLU A 103 4.87 -0.46 34.11
CA GLU A 103 6.12 -0.86 33.44
C GLU A 103 6.95 0.39 33.13
N GLU A 104 7.62 0.99 34.13
CA GLU A 104 8.35 2.23 33.93
C GLU A 104 9.40 2.13 32.81
N GLY A 105 9.40 3.12 31.92
CA GLY A 105 10.31 3.16 30.78
C GLY A 105 9.86 2.30 29.59
N ASN A 106 8.71 1.64 29.66
CA ASN A 106 8.12 0.90 28.54
C ASN A 106 6.91 1.63 27.94
N TYR A 107 6.76 1.48 26.63
CA TYR A 107 5.77 2.17 25.81
C TYR A 107 5.08 1.17 24.89
N VAL A 108 3.80 1.41 24.61
CA VAL A 108 3.02 0.57 23.68
C VAL A 108 3.12 1.12 22.26
N MET A 109 3.31 0.25 21.29
CA MET A 109 3.23 0.58 19.86
C MET A 109 2.70 -0.62 19.10
N ALA A 110 2.31 -0.41 17.85
CA ALA A 110 1.89 -1.46 16.94
C ALA A 110 2.59 -1.27 15.58
N LEU A 111 2.74 -2.34 14.82
CA LEU A 111 3.16 -2.26 13.43
C LEU A 111 1.92 -2.23 12.53
N ASP A 112 1.86 -1.27 11.61
CA ASP A 112 0.67 -1.05 10.81
C ASP A 112 0.27 -2.27 9.96
N VAL A 113 1.24 -3.10 9.51
CA VAL A 113 0.94 -4.35 8.80
C VAL A 113 -0.07 -5.24 9.54
N PHE A 114 -0.02 -5.30 10.88
CA PHE A 114 -0.96 -6.11 11.65
C PHE A 114 -2.34 -5.45 11.76
N HIS A 115 -2.40 -4.12 11.81
CA HIS A 115 -3.66 -3.38 11.72
C HIS A 115 -4.30 -3.56 10.33
N GLN A 116 -3.51 -3.46 9.25
CA GLN A 116 -3.94 -3.72 7.87
C GLN A 116 -4.51 -5.14 7.71
N LEU A 117 -3.81 -6.16 8.25
CA LEU A 117 -4.29 -7.54 8.24
C LEU A 117 -5.57 -7.72 9.08
N HIS A 118 -5.65 -7.13 10.27
CA HIS A 118 -6.85 -7.16 11.11
C HIS A 118 -8.07 -6.54 10.38
N CYS A 119 -7.87 -5.39 9.75
CA CYS A 119 -8.90 -4.67 9.01
C CYS A 119 -9.34 -5.41 7.73
N LEU A 120 -8.43 -6.15 7.07
CA LEU A 120 -8.78 -7.00 5.93
C LEU A 120 -9.70 -8.16 6.35
N VAL A 121 -9.49 -8.72 7.53
CA VAL A 121 -10.12 -9.96 8.00
C VAL A 121 -11.43 -9.73 8.74
N ARG A 122 -11.53 -8.65 9.52
CA ARG A 122 -12.73 -8.34 10.33
C ARG A 122 -14.04 -8.36 9.53
N PRO A 123 -14.11 -7.90 8.26
CA PRO A 123 -15.31 -8.04 7.44
C PRO A 123 -15.57 -9.48 6.95
N VAL A 124 -14.53 -10.31 6.81
CA VAL A 124 -14.58 -11.62 6.15
C VAL A 124 -14.86 -12.77 7.12
N LEU A 125 -14.34 -12.72 8.35
CA LEU A 125 -14.46 -13.83 9.32
C LEU A 125 -15.54 -13.64 10.39
N HIS A 126 -16.04 -12.43 10.62
CA HIS A 126 -16.98 -12.21 11.71
C HIS A 126 -18.28 -13.03 11.53
N PRO A 127 -18.79 -13.73 12.56
CA PRO A 127 -20.03 -14.49 12.47
C PRO A 127 -21.23 -13.62 12.02
N LEU A 128 -21.24 -12.34 12.41
CA LEU A 128 -22.22 -11.38 11.89
C LEU A 128 -22.07 -11.14 10.38
N SER A 129 -20.87 -11.16 9.76
CA SER A 129 -20.75 -11.09 8.29
C SER A 129 -21.18 -12.39 7.59
N ARG A 130 -21.11 -13.53 8.26
CA ARG A 130 -21.72 -14.79 7.77
C ARG A 130 -23.25 -14.75 7.79
N ILE A 131 -23.85 -14.06 8.76
CA ILE A 131 -25.30 -13.78 8.82
C ILE A 131 -25.67 -12.60 7.88
N ASN A 132 -24.74 -11.67 7.66
CA ASN A 132 -24.94 -10.40 6.96
C ASN A 132 -24.49 -10.41 5.50
N SER A 133 -24.33 -11.55 4.82
CA SER A 133 -24.20 -11.48 3.35
C SER A 133 -25.40 -10.72 2.76
N CYS A 134 -26.62 -10.92 3.31
CA CYS A 134 -27.79 -10.08 3.01
C CYS A 134 -27.70 -8.61 3.49
N ASN A 135 -27.04 -8.32 4.61
CA ASN A 135 -26.98 -6.95 5.18
C ASN A 135 -25.81 -6.10 4.63
N GLN A 136 -24.73 -6.71 4.16
CA GLN A 136 -23.66 -6.05 3.39
C GLN A 136 -24.21 -5.57 2.04
N ASP A 137 -25.10 -6.34 1.43
CA ASP A 137 -25.83 -5.94 0.22
C ASP A 137 -26.77 -4.78 0.52
N ILE A 138 -27.53 -4.83 1.63
CA ILE A 138 -28.39 -3.72 2.05
C ILE A 138 -27.58 -2.46 2.32
N LEU A 139 -26.44 -2.53 3.02
CA LEU A 139 -25.57 -1.37 3.25
C LEU A 139 -24.98 -0.82 1.94
N ARG A 140 -24.52 -1.68 1.01
CA ARG A 140 -23.97 -1.25 -0.29
C ARG A 140 -25.03 -0.69 -1.23
N GLN A 141 -26.22 -1.27 -1.25
CA GLN A 141 -27.37 -0.78 -2.01
C GLN A 141 -27.90 0.54 -1.45
N ASN A 142 -27.89 0.72 -0.13
CA ASN A 142 -28.28 1.97 0.53
C ASN A 142 -27.25 3.11 0.31
N LEU A 143 -25.95 2.79 0.25
CA LEU A 143 -24.90 3.78 -0.02
C LEU A 143 -24.82 4.17 -1.50
N HIS A 144 -25.20 3.26 -2.42
CA HIS A 144 -25.16 3.49 -3.87
C HIS A 144 -26.41 2.93 -4.55
N PRO A 145 -27.58 3.58 -4.39
CA PRO A 145 -28.80 3.14 -5.04
C PRO A 145 -28.62 3.17 -6.58
N GLY A 146 -28.85 2.02 -7.23
CA GLY A 146 -28.76 1.86 -8.69
C GLY A 146 -27.54 1.10 -9.21
N HIS A 147 -26.56 0.78 -8.36
CA HIS A 147 -25.47 -0.13 -8.74
C HIS A 147 -25.92 -1.59 -8.58
N ASN A 148 -25.96 -2.33 -9.69
CA ASN A 148 -26.11 -3.79 -9.65
C ASN A 148 -24.78 -4.41 -9.23
N TYR A 149 -24.61 -4.57 -7.92
CA TYR A 149 -23.53 -5.38 -7.37
C TYR A 149 -23.85 -6.85 -7.65
N THR A 150 -23.52 -7.34 -8.84
CA THR A 150 -23.43 -8.79 -9.06
C THR A 150 -22.41 -9.31 -8.06
N LEU A 151 -22.89 -9.95 -7.00
CA LEU A 151 -22.05 -10.60 -5.99
C LEU A 151 -21.08 -11.51 -6.72
N ARG A 152 -19.78 -11.18 -6.65
CA ARG A 152 -18.74 -12.08 -7.14
C ARG A 152 -18.82 -13.37 -6.32
N SER A 153 -18.63 -14.52 -6.98
CA SER A 153 -18.64 -15.84 -6.32
C SER A 153 -17.81 -15.82 -5.03
N PRO A 154 -18.22 -16.54 -3.96
CA PRO A 154 -17.42 -16.67 -2.74
C PRO A 154 -15.98 -17.16 -2.98
N VAL A 155 -15.74 -17.88 -4.08
CA VAL A 155 -14.40 -18.25 -4.53
C VAL A 155 -13.59 -17.01 -4.95
N HIS A 156 -14.18 -16.13 -5.77
CA HIS A 156 -13.54 -14.89 -6.21
C HIS A 156 -13.22 -13.98 -5.03
N LEU A 157 -14.13 -13.83 -4.08
CA LEU A 157 -13.91 -12.99 -2.89
C LEU A 157 -12.74 -13.49 -2.05
N ARG A 158 -12.69 -14.80 -1.77
CA ARG A 158 -11.56 -15.41 -1.03
C ARG A 158 -10.24 -15.22 -1.77
N HIS A 159 -10.23 -15.46 -3.08
CA HIS A 159 -9.05 -15.22 -3.93
C HIS A 159 -8.58 -13.76 -3.88
N CYS A 160 -9.50 -12.79 -3.98
CA CYS A 160 -9.16 -11.37 -3.88
C CYS A 160 -8.57 -11.00 -2.49
N VAL A 161 -9.19 -11.48 -1.42
CA VAL A 161 -8.69 -11.26 -0.05
C VAL A 161 -7.31 -11.90 0.12
N GLY A 162 -7.12 -13.11 -0.40
CA GLY A 162 -5.84 -13.81 -0.42
C GLY A 162 -4.74 -13.06 -1.16
N ALA A 163 -5.04 -12.50 -2.34
CA ALA A 163 -4.10 -11.68 -3.10
C ALA A 163 -3.68 -10.41 -2.35
N ILE A 164 -4.63 -9.71 -1.71
CA ILE A 164 -4.34 -8.52 -0.89
C ILE A 164 -3.50 -8.91 0.33
N ARG A 165 -3.87 -9.97 1.06
CA ARG A 165 -3.10 -10.48 2.20
C ARG A 165 -1.64 -10.75 1.83
N GLN A 166 -1.40 -11.41 0.69
CA GLN A 166 -0.05 -11.68 0.20
C GLN A 166 0.72 -10.38 -0.10
N ALA A 167 0.07 -9.38 -0.69
CA ALA A 167 0.68 -8.07 -0.91
C ALA A 167 1.03 -7.36 0.41
N LEU A 168 0.11 -7.33 1.37
CA LEU A 168 0.34 -6.72 2.69
C LEU A 168 1.52 -7.37 3.42
N MET A 169 1.63 -8.70 3.38
CA MET A 169 2.77 -9.42 3.99
C MET A 169 4.08 -9.23 3.22
N CYS A 170 4.02 -9.05 1.90
CA CYS A 170 5.19 -8.85 1.05
C CYS A 170 5.79 -7.45 1.25
N TYR A 171 4.94 -6.42 1.39
CA TYR A 171 5.38 -5.05 1.63
C TYR A 171 5.63 -4.75 3.10
N ALA A 172 4.83 -5.33 3.99
CA ALA A 172 4.87 -5.23 5.45
C ALA A 172 5.16 -3.80 5.95
N ASP A 173 4.11 -2.99 6.08
CA ASP A 173 4.26 -1.63 6.63
C ASP A 173 4.68 -1.67 8.11
N LEU A 174 5.90 -1.20 8.38
CA LEU A 174 6.47 -1.15 9.72
C LEU A 174 6.23 0.18 10.43
N SER A 175 5.46 1.09 9.81
CA SER A 175 5.18 2.40 10.40
C SER A 175 4.53 2.22 11.78
N PRO A 176 5.03 2.93 12.81
CA PRO A 176 4.61 2.66 14.17
C PRO A 176 3.26 3.33 14.44
N VAL A 177 2.25 2.50 14.62
CA VAL A 177 0.94 2.90 15.13
C VAL A 177 1.07 3.15 16.63
N VAL A 178 0.54 4.29 17.08
CA VAL A 178 0.79 4.80 18.44
C VAL A 178 -0.50 4.94 19.24
N TRP A 179 -0.37 5.05 20.56
CA TRP A 179 -1.47 5.39 21.45
C TRP A 179 -1.31 6.81 21.97
N GLN A 180 -2.38 7.60 21.90
CA GLN A 180 -2.39 8.99 22.36
C GLN A 180 -3.67 9.28 23.15
N TRP A 181 -3.57 10.16 24.14
CA TRP A 181 -4.73 10.51 24.98
C TRP A 181 -5.84 11.17 24.15
N SER A 182 -7.02 10.56 24.19
CA SER A 182 -8.23 11.12 23.60
C SER A 182 -9.04 11.84 24.66
N ALA A 183 -9.09 13.17 24.59
CA ALA A 183 -9.91 13.97 25.50
C ALA A 183 -11.42 13.69 25.36
N ARG A 184 -11.84 13.17 24.20
CA ARG A 184 -13.22 12.77 23.90
C ARG A 184 -13.60 11.49 24.65
N TYR A 185 -12.79 10.45 24.50
CA TYR A 185 -13.09 9.12 25.05
C TYR A 185 -12.54 8.92 26.48
N LYS A 186 -11.70 9.85 26.96
CA LYS A 186 -11.03 9.78 28.28
C LYS A 186 -10.16 8.53 28.44
N GLU A 187 -9.51 8.13 27.35
CA GLU A 187 -8.61 6.99 27.31
C GLU A 187 -7.51 7.19 26.27
N ALA A 188 -6.48 6.34 26.31
CA ALA A 188 -5.46 6.31 25.26
C ALA A 188 -6.04 5.57 24.04
N GLU A 189 -6.15 6.29 22.92
CA GLU A 189 -6.72 5.81 21.67
C GLU A 189 -5.61 5.52 20.67
N GLN A 190 -5.77 4.44 19.91
CA GLN A 190 -4.87 4.08 18.82
C GLN A 190 -4.99 5.10 17.68
N ARG A 191 -3.87 5.54 17.14
CA ARG A 191 -3.79 6.50 16.02
C ARG A 191 -3.17 5.81 14.82
N ASP A 192 -4.01 5.54 13.83
CA ASP A 192 -3.66 4.97 12.52
C ASP A 192 -3.43 6.06 11.45
N ASP A 193 -3.74 7.32 11.77
CA ASP A 193 -3.48 8.51 10.94
C ASP A 193 -2.04 9.03 11.12
N ILE A 194 -1.07 8.13 10.94
CA ILE A 194 0.36 8.38 11.13
C ILE A 194 1.09 8.58 9.80
N LEU A 195 2.38 8.93 9.87
CA LEU A 195 3.19 9.13 8.67
C LEU A 195 3.70 7.79 8.12
N HIS A 196 3.37 7.50 6.87
CA HIS A 196 3.82 6.32 6.13
C HIS A 196 4.85 6.70 5.06
N THR A 197 5.73 5.76 4.73
CA THR A 197 6.63 5.88 3.58
C THR A 197 6.09 5.06 2.41
N CYS A 198 5.39 5.71 1.49
CA CYS A 198 4.73 5.06 0.37
C CYS A 198 5.51 5.21 -0.94
N ARG A 199 5.26 4.30 -1.88
CA ARG A 199 5.57 4.54 -3.29
C ARG A 199 4.65 5.64 -3.82
N ASP A 200 5.17 6.51 -4.67
CA ASP A 200 4.39 7.56 -5.31
C ASP A 200 3.34 6.94 -6.25
N PHE A 201 2.10 6.84 -5.75
CA PHE A 201 1.02 6.16 -6.44
C PHE A 201 0.54 6.94 -7.66
N ASP A 202 0.56 8.27 -7.61
CA ASP A 202 0.14 9.11 -8.73
C ASP A 202 1.07 8.94 -9.93
N ARG A 203 2.38 8.82 -9.67
CA ARG A 203 3.35 8.52 -10.73
C ARG A 203 3.20 7.11 -11.29
N ILE A 204 2.91 6.12 -10.45
CA ILE A 204 2.63 4.74 -10.90
C ILE A 204 1.37 4.72 -11.77
N GLN A 205 0.31 5.40 -11.33
CA GLN A 205 -0.95 5.51 -12.07
C GLN A 205 -0.74 6.24 -13.41
N SER A 206 0.01 7.34 -13.42
CA SER A 206 0.33 8.08 -14.64
C SER A 206 1.08 7.21 -15.64
N TRP A 207 2.11 6.49 -15.18
CA TRP A 207 2.86 5.54 -16.01
C TRP A 207 1.97 4.47 -16.64
N ALA A 208 1.00 3.94 -15.88
CA ALA A 208 0.05 2.93 -16.36
C ALA A 208 -0.95 3.51 -17.36
N LYS A 209 -1.46 4.72 -17.10
CA LYS A 209 -2.42 5.42 -17.98
C LYS A 209 -1.82 5.70 -19.35
N GLU A 210 -0.58 6.17 -19.41
CA GLU A 210 0.16 6.42 -20.66
C GLU A 210 0.34 5.16 -21.52
N ARG A 211 0.27 3.98 -20.90
CA ARG A 211 0.51 2.67 -21.54
C ARG A 211 -0.74 1.80 -21.57
N SER A 212 -1.90 2.38 -21.29
CA SER A 212 -3.17 1.66 -21.30
C SER A 212 -3.47 1.18 -22.72
N MET A 213 -3.67 -0.13 -22.88
CA MET A 213 -4.00 -0.73 -24.18
C MET A 213 -5.46 -0.48 -24.62
N GLY A 214 -6.28 0.13 -23.76
CA GLY A 214 -7.71 0.37 -24.01
C GLY A 214 -8.53 -0.92 -24.00
N THR A 215 -8.28 -1.79 -24.98
CA THR A 215 -8.86 -3.14 -25.12
C THR A 215 -7.82 -4.20 -24.80
N LEU A 216 -8.24 -5.22 -24.06
CA LEU A 216 -7.40 -6.40 -23.85
C LEU A 216 -7.14 -7.10 -25.19
N PRO A 217 -5.92 -7.60 -25.43
CA PRO A 217 -5.65 -8.45 -26.58
C PRO A 217 -6.44 -9.76 -26.45
N ASP A 218 -6.63 -10.46 -27.57
CA ASP A 218 -7.20 -11.80 -27.53
C ASP A 218 -6.23 -12.76 -26.85
N LEU A 219 -6.58 -13.17 -25.63
CA LEU A 219 -5.79 -14.09 -24.80
C LEU A 219 -6.15 -15.55 -25.05
N SER A 220 -7.09 -15.84 -25.96
CA SER A 220 -7.49 -17.21 -26.30
C SER A 220 -6.57 -17.86 -27.34
N VAL A 221 -5.76 -17.05 -28.02
CA VAL A 221 -4.79 -17.50 -29.02
C VAL A 221 -3.43 -17.71 -28.36
N TYR A 222 -2.91 -18.93 -28.44
CA TYR A 222 -1.53 -19.22 -28.05
C TYR A 222 -0.57 -18.58 -29.06
N ILE A 223 0.38 -17.80 -28.56
CA ILE A 223 1.46 -17.21 -29.36
C ILE A 223 2.77 -17.74 -28.78
N GLU A 224 3.56 -18.42 -29.61
CA GLU A 224 4.90 -18.86 -29.23
C GLU A 224 5.80 -17.62 -29.06
N GLY A 225 6.53 -17.57 -27.94
CA GLY A 225 7.35 -16.42 -27.53
C GLY A 225 8.77 -16.82 -27.18
#